data_AF-A0A816H1X9-F1
#
_entry.id   AF-A0A816H1X9-F1
#
_cell.length_a   1.000
_cell.length_b   1.000
_cell.length_c   1.000
_cell.angle_alpha   90.00
_cell.angle_beta   90.00
_cell.angle_gamma   90.00
#
_symmetry.space_group_name_H-M   'P 1'
#
loop_
_entity.id
_entity.type
_entity.pdbx_description
1 polymer ?
#
loop_
_entity_poly.entity_id
_entity_poly.type
_entity_poly.pdbx_seq_one_letter_code
_entity_poly.pdbx_strand_id
1 'polypeptide(L)'
;MSQMGLLRVLLPYKSLEGLQHLIIIIKQIKIVGLFIKLRENPMAIVVSAFAAFGGFLYGYDTGTISGIIDMPFFLEKYGYLQNNGTATYALRSSDKSLIVSILSAGTFVGALLGYPSSDFLGRR
;
A
#
# COMPACT_ATOMS: atom_id res chain seq x y z
N MET A 1 -20.71 4.05 -50.36
CA MET A 1 -20.33 4.76 -49.12
C MET A 1 -19.68 3.77 -48.15
N SER A 2 -18.47 3.22 -48.42
CA SER A 2 -18.01 2.09 -47.55
C SER A 2 -16.54 1.65 -47.55
N GLN A 3 -15.56 2.45 -47.99
CA GLN A 3 -14.13 2.07 -47.84
C GLN A 3 -13.21 3.28 -47.54
N MET A 4 -13.45 4.42 -48.20
CA MET A 4 -12.63 5.62 -48.01
C MET A 4 -12.81 6.33 -46.65
N GLY A 5 -13.96 6.15 -45.99
CA GLY A 5 -14.19 6.68 -44.63
C GLY A 5 -13.47 5.89 -43.54
N LEU A 6 -13.36 4.57 -43.70
CA LEU A 6 -12.66 3.68 -42.75
C LEU A 6 -11.15 3.89 -42.78
N LEU A 7 -10.56 4.09 -43.97
CA LEU A 7 -9.15 4.41 -44.11
C LEU A 7 -8.77 5.72 -43.39
N ARG A 8 -9.62 6.76 -43.44
CA ARG A 8 -9.34 8.05 -42.79
C ARG A 8 -9.39 8.00 -41.26
N VAL A 9 -10.11 7.04 -40.68
CA VAL A 9 -10.22 6.80 -39.22
C VAL A 9 -9.17 5.80 -38.72
N LEU A 10 -8.76 4.82 -39.54
CA LEU A 10 -7.73 3.83 -39.19
C LEU A 10 -6.29 4.35 -39.37
N LEU A 11 -6.07 5.32 -40.27
CA LEU A 11 -4.77 5.96 -40.45
C LEU A 11 -4.22 6.64 -39.17
N PRO A 12 -5.02 7.43 -38.41
CA PRO A 12 -4.55 7.98 -37.14
C PRO A 12 -4.39 6.91 -36.03
N TYR A 13 -5.16 5.82 -36.05
CA TYR A 13 -5.03 4.73 -35.06
C TYR A 13 -3.69 3.98 -35.20
N LYS A 14 -3.33 3.59 -36.43
CA LYS A 14 -2.08 2.86 -36.71
C LYS A 14 -0.81 3.69 -36.44
N SER A 15 -0.90 5.02 -36.59
CA SER A 15 0.18 5.95 -36.24
C SER A 15 0.34 6.13 -34.72
N LEU A 16 -0.74 6.04 -33.96
CA LEU A 16 -0.72 6.14 -32.50
C LEU A 16 -0.17 4.86 -31.85
N GLU A 17 -0.42 3.68 -32.44
CA GLU A 17 0.18 2.40 -32.02
C GLU A 17 1.73 2.45 -32.03
N GLY A 18 2.33 2.99 -33.10
CA GLY A 18 3.79 3.15 -33.19
C GLY A 18 4.36 4.09 -32.11
N LEU A 19 3.61 5.12 -31.73
CA LEU A 19 3.99 6.06 -30.69
C LEU A 19 3.86 5.44 -29.29
N GLN A 20 2.86 4.58 -29.06
CA GLN A 20 2.75 3.77 -27.84
C GLN A 20 3.94 2.80 -27.68
N HIS A 21 4.34 2.12 -28.76
CA HIS A 21 5.51 1.24 -28.74
C HIS A 21 6.81 2.01 -28.42
N LEU A 22 6.98 3.21 -28.98
CA LEU A 22 8.14 4.06 -28.69
C LEU A 22 8.17 4.51 -27.21
N ILE A 23 7.01 4.89 -26.65
CA ILE A 23 6.89 5.25 -25.22
C ILE A 23 7.26 4.07 -24.32
N ILE A 24 6.82 2.85 -24.65
CA ILE A 24 7.16 1.64 -23.91
C ILE A 24 8.68 1.41 -23.95
N ILE A 25 9.31 1.51 -25.12
CA ILE A 25 10.76 1.31 -25.29
C ILE A 25 11.55 2.36 -24.49
N ILE A 26 11.15 3.64 -24.56
CA ILE A 26 11.80 4.71 -23.80
C ILE A 26 11.64 4.49 -22.28
N LYS A 27 10.46 4.05 -21.82
CA LYS A 27 10.24 3.68 -20.41
C LYS A 27 11.15 2.52 -20.00
N GLN A 28 11.27 1.48 -20.82
CA GLN A 28 12.13 0.33 -20.53
C GLN A 28 13.60 0.72 -20.42
N ILE A 29 14.12 1.55 -21.34
CA ILE A 29 15.50 2.03 -21.30
C ILE A 29 15.76 2.87 -20.04
N LYS A 30 14.83 3.77 -19.66
CA LYS A 30 14.95 4.55 -18.42
C LYS A 30 14.89 3.68 -17.16
N ILE A 31 14.03 2.66 -17.15
CA ILE A 31 13.92 1.69 -16.06
C ILE A 31 15.23 0.92 -15.90
N VAL A 32 15.80 0.39 -16.99
CA VAL A 32 17.08 -0.33 -16.95
C VAL A 32 18.21 0.58 -16.48
N GLY A 33 18.28 1.82 -16.96
CA GLY A 33 19.26 2.81 -16.48
C GLY A 33 19.11 3.12 -14.99
N LEU A 34 17.89 3.19 -14.47
CA LEU A 34 17.62 3.36 -13.04
C LEU A 34 18.12 2.16 -12.23
N PHE A 35 17.87 0.92 -12.69
CA PHE A 35 18.36 -0.28 -12.01
C PHE A 35 19.89 -0.34 -11.93
N ILE A 36 20.58 0.07 -13.00
CA ILE A 36 22.06 0.14 -13.00
C ILE A 36 22.53 1.18 -11.98
N LYS A 37 21.90 2.36 -11.96
CA LYS A 37 22.24 3.45 -11.03
C LYS A 37 21.99 3.10 -9.56
N LEU A 38 20.95 2.31 -9.28
CA LEU A 38 20.66 1.79 -7.95
C LEU A 38 21.67 0.74 -7.51
N ARG A 39 22.09 -0.16 -8.42
CA ARG A 39 23.12 -1.18 -8.14
C ARG A 39 24.47 -0.57 -7.79
N GLU A 40 24.81 0.57 -8.39
CA GLU A 40 26.08 1.26 -8.13
C GLU A 40 26.14 1.95 -6.76
N ASN A 41 25.00 2.18 -6.09
CA ASN A 41 24.93 2.84 -4.78
C ASN A 41 24.28 1.95 -3.72
N PRO A 42 25.05 1.06 -3.05
CA PRO A 42 24.51 0.16 -2.03
C PRO A 42 23.92 0.91 -0.82
N MET A 43 24.46 2.08 -0.47
CA MET A 43 23.90 2.92 0.60
C MET A 43 22.47 3.37 0.32
N ALA A 44 22.15 3.71 -0.93
CA ALA A 44 20.79 4.12 -1.28
C ALA A 44 19.80 2.95 -1.09
N ILE A 45 20.21 1.73 -1.39
CA ILE A 45 19.41 0.51 -1.18
C ILE A 45 19.19 0.29 0.33
N VAL A 46 20.24 0.39 1.15
CA VAL A 46 20.13 0.15 2.59
C VAL A 46 19.27 1.21 3.29
N VAL A 47 19.46 2.49 2.98
CA VAL A 47 18.68 3.58 3.61
C VAL A 47 17.21 3.52 3.19
N SER A 48 16.93 3.24 1.91
CA SER A 48 15.55 3.09 1.43
C SER A 48 14.87 1.84 1.98
N ALA A 49 15.59 0.73 2.12
CA ALA A 49 15.07 -0.48 2.77
C ALA A 49 14.75 -0.22 4.25
N PHE A 50 15.62 0.49 4.97
CA PHE A 50 15.39 0.87 6.37
C PHE A 50 14.19 1.83 6.51
N ALA A 51 14.04 2.79 5.60
CA ALA A 51 12.85 3.65 5.57
C ALA A 51 11.56 2.86 5.25
N ALA A 52 11.62 1.89 4.33
CA ALA A 52 10.49 1.03 4.00
C ALA A 52 10.08 0.09 5.15
N PHE A 53 11.01 -0.24 6.05
CA PHE A 53 10.73 -1.09 7.22
C PHE A 53 9.65 -0.52 8.14
N GLY A 54 9.52 0.80 8.25
CA GLY A 54 8.45 1.43 9.02
C GLY A 54 7.06 1.09 8.48
N GLY A 55 6.88 1.11 7.15
CA GLY A 55 5.64 0.69 6.51
C GLY A 55 5.38 -0.81 6.63
N PHE A 56 6.43 -1.62 6.58
CA PHE A 56 6.34 -3.07 6.79
C PHE A 56 5.83 -3.41 8.20
N LEU A 57 6.38 -2.78 9.24
CA LEU A 57 5.96 -3.00 10.63
C LEU A 57 4.51 -2.57 10.85
N TYR A 58 4.10 -1.43 10.31
CA TYR A 58 2.71 -0.97 10.37
C TYR A 58 1.73 -1.97 9.73
N GLY A 59 2.11 -2.52 8.57
CA GLY A 59 1.32 -3.57 7.91
C GLY A 59 1.25 -4.87 8.71
N TYR A 60 2.37 -5.27 9.32
CA TYR A 60 2.44 -6.46 10.17
C TYR A 60 1.52 -6.37 11.39
N ASP A 61 1.50 -5.23 12.09
CA ASP A 61 0.63 -5.03 13.26
C ASP A 61 -0.85 -5.00 12.86
N THR A 62 -1.18 -4.29 11.79
CA THR A 62 -2.57 -4.24 11.27
C THR A 62 -3.06 -5.65 10.89
N GLY A 63 -2.22 -6.45 10.24
CA GLY A 63 -2.54 -7.82 9.86
C GLY A 63 -2.69 -8.75 11.06
N THR A 64 -1.76 -8.67 12.02
CA THR A 64 -1.79 -9.48 13.24
C THR A 64 -3.04 -9.18 14.08
N ILE A 65 -3.38 -7.90 14.27
CA ILE A 65 -4.61 -7.50 14.99
C ILE A 65 -5.85 -8.07 14.30
N SER A 66 -5.94 -7.94 12.97
CA SER A 66 -7.08 -8.49 12.21
C SER A 66 -7.21 -10.01 12.34
N GLY A 67 -6.09 -10.73 12.44
CA GLY A 67 -6.11 -12.18 12.67
C GLY A 67 -6.55 -12.54 14.10
N ILE A 68 -6.06 -11.82 15.10
CA ILE A 68 -6.38 -12.09 16.51
C ILE A 68 -7.86 -11.86 16.81
N ILE A 69 -8.46 -10.79 16.30
CA ILE A 69 -9.87 -10.47 16.57
C ILE A 69 -10.86 -11.49 15.99
N ASP A 70 -10.41 -12.33 15.06
CA ASP A 70 -11.22 -13.38 14.43
C ASP A 70 -10.86 -14.79 14.94
N MET A 71 -9.91 -14.92 15.88
CA MET A 71 -9.59 -16.21 16.50
C MET A 71 -10.72 -16.69 17.42
N PRO A 72 -11.12 -17.98 17.35
CA PRO A 72 -12.22 -18.52 18.16
C PRO A 72 -11.95 -18.41 19.67
N PHE A 73 -10.71 -18.62 20.12
CA PHE A 73 -10.32 -18.47 21.53
C PHE A 73 -10.42 -17.02 22.01
N PHE A 74 -10.06 -16.05 21.17
CA PHE A 74 -10.17 -14.64 21.51
C PHE A 74 -11.64 -14.21 21.59
N LEU A 75 -12.47 -14.69 20.66
CA LEU A 75 -13.90 -14.46 20.63
C LEU A 75 -14.64 -15.12 21.81
N GLU A 76 -14.23 -16.31 22.24
CA GLU A 76 -14.80 -16.95 23.43
C GLU A 76 -14.46 -16.19 24.72
N LYS A 77 -13.27 -15.60 24.80
CA LYS A 77 -12.80 -14.88 25.99
C LYS A 77 -13.30 -13.44 26.10
N TYR A 78 -13.38 -12.71 24.97
CA TYR A 78 -13.70 -11.28 24.94
C TYR A 78 -14.93 -10.94 24.09
N GLY A 79 -15.44 -11.88 23.31
CA GLY A 79 -16.64 -11.72 22.52
C GLY A 79 -17.91 -12.02 23.31
N TYR A 80 -19.04 -11.80 22.65
CA TYR A 80 -20.36 -12.04 23.22
C TYR A 80 -21.05 -13.13 22.40
N LEU A 81 -21.89 -13.92 23.08
CA LEU A 81 -22.70 -14.93 22.41
C LEU A 81 -23.70 -14.21 21.50
N GLN A 82 -23.51 -14.33 20.19
CA GLN A 82 -24.41 -13.71 19.23
C GLN A 82 -25.53 -14.71 18.92
N ASN A 83 -26.72 -14.46 19.44
CA ASN A 83 -27.86 -15.35 19.27
C ASN A 83 -28.59 -15.03 17.95
N ASN A 84 -27.96 -15.37 16.83
CA ASN A 84 -28.48 -15.12 15.48
C ASN A 84 -28.76 -16.42 14.71
N GLY A 85 -29.23 -17.46 15.42
CA GLY A 85 -29.55 -18.78 14.86
C GLY A 85 -28.40 -19.80 14.88
N THR A 86 -27.18 -19.39 15.21
CA THR A 86 -26.05 -20.26 15.53
C THR A 86 -25.36 -19.66 16.74
N ALA A 87 -25.06 -20.45 17.78
CA ALA A 87 -24.38 -19.94 18.98
C ALA A 87 -22.91 -19.69 18.65
N THR A 88 -22.63 -18.57 17.99
CA THR A 88 -21.28 -18.14 17.62
C THR A 88 -20.84 -16.97 18.49
N TYR A 89 -19.62 -17.04 18.99
CA TYR A 89 -18.99 -15.94 19.70
C TYR A 89 -18.49 -14.92 18.67
N ALA A 90 -18.91 -13.66 18.82
CA ALA A 90 -18.48 -12.57 17.96
C ALA A 90 -18.12 -11.34 18.79
N LEU A 91 -17.14 -10.57 18.33
CA LEU A 91 -16.79 -9.28 18.91
C LEU A 91 -17.79 -8.22 18.43
N ARG A 92 -18.18 -7.29 19.31
CA ARG A 92 -19.07 -6.18 18.91
C ARG A 92 -18.37 -5.29 17.90
N SER A 93 -19.15 -4.72 16.98
CA SER A 93 -18.64 -3.75 16.00
C SER A 93 -17.98 -2.53 16.67
N SER A 94 -18.52 -2.10 17.83
CA SER A 94 -17.92 -1.04 18.66
C SER A 94 -16.49 -1.36 19.10
N ASP A 95 -16.23 -2.59 19.51
CA ASP A 95 -14.96 -3.00 20.10
C ASP A 95 -13.90 -3.17 19.00
N LYS A 96 -14.30 -3.78 17.87
CA LYS A 96 -13.45 -3.84 16.67
C LYS A 96 -13.10 -2.43 16.18
N SER A 97 -14.07 -1.53 16.14
CA SER A 97 -13.86 -0.14 15.72
C SER A 97 -12.95 0.63 16.67
N LEU A 98 -13.08 0.43 17.99
CA LEU A 98 -12.20 1.03 18.98
C LEU A 98 -10.74 0.60 18.78
N ILE A 99 -10.49 -0.69 18.60
CA ILE A 99 -9.13 -1.24 18.37
C ILE A 99 -8.50 -0.65 17.10
N VAL A 100 -9.26 -0.56 16.01
CA VAL A 100 -8.72 -0.01 14.75
C VAL A 100 -8.57 1.51 14.82
N SER A 101 -9.48 2.20 15.51
CA SER A 101 -9.44 3.66 15.65
C SER A 101 -8.23 4.15 16.43
N ILE A 102 -7.82 3.43 17.49
CA ILE A 102 -6.65 3.83 18.27
C ILE A 102 -5.34 3.62 17.48
N LEU A 103 -5.29 2.61 16.61
CA LEU A 103 -4.17 2.43 15.67
C LEU A 103 -4.06 3.62 14.71
N SER A 104 -5.17 4.03 14.09
CA SER A 104 -5.19 5.19 13.18
C SER A 104 -4.85 6.49 13.92
N ALA A 105 -5.37 6.69 15.13
CA ALA A 105 -5.05 7.84 15.98
C ALA A 105 -3.56 7.86 16.33
N GLY A 106 -2.96 6.71 16.64
CA GLY A 106 -1.52 6.57 16.89
C GLY A 106 -0.68 6.97 15.68
N THR A 107 -1.05 6.52 14.47
CA THR A 107 -0.35 6.92 13.23
C THR A 107 -0.50 8.40 12.95
N PHE A 108 -1.66 9.00 13.21
CA PHE A 108 -1.88 10.43 13.07
C PHE A 108 -0.98 11.25 14.00
N VAL A 109 -0.95 10.91 15.30
CA VAL A 109 -0.09 11.57 16.28
C VAL A 109 1.38 11.32 15.97
N GLY A 110 1.75 10.11 15.58
CA GLY A 110 3.12 9.74 15.18
C GLY A 110 3.60 10.54 13.96
N ALA A 111 2.75 10.72 12.95
CA ALA A 111 3.07 11.55 11.78
C ALA A 111 3.22 13.03 12.15
N LEU A 112 2.35 13.54 13.04
CA LEU A 112 2.41 14.92 13.53
C LEU A 112 3.69 15.18 14.33
N LEU A 113 4.08 14.24 15.19
CA LEU A 113 5.30 14.33 16.01
C LEU A 113 6.57 13.98 15.22
N GLY A 114 6.46 13.28 14.10
CA GLY A 114 7.59 12.90 13.27
C GLY A 114 8.34 14.10 12.69
N TYR A 115 7.62 15.14 12.27
CA TYR A 115 8.22 16.38 11.77
C TYR A 115 9.11 17.10 12.81
N PRO A 116 8.59 17.52 13.98
CA PRO A 116 9.42 18.18 14.99
C PRO A 116 10.50 17.24 15.53
N SER A 117 10.19 15.95 15.73
CA SER A 117 11.19 14.99 16.21
C SER A 117 12.36 14.84 15.24
N SER A 118 12.10 14.84 13.92
CA SER A 118 13.15 14.80 12.90
C SER A 118 14.01 16.07 12.93
N ASP A 119 13.43 17.24 13.16
CA ASP A 119 14.18 18.49 13.25
C ASP A 119 15.05 18.58 14.52
N PHE A 120 14.58 18.02 15.65
CA PHE A 120 15.34 17.98 16.90
C PHE A 120 16.43 16.90 16.93
N LEU A 121 16.19 15.70 16.38
CA LEU A 121 17.17 14.61 16.36
C LEU A 121 18.14 14.67 15.17
N GLY A 122 17.79 15.37 14.08
CA GLY A 122 18.39 15.16 12.75
C GLY A 122 19.29 16.25 12.18
N ARG A 123 19.72 17.26 12.95
CA ARG A 123 20.64 18.31 12.45
C ARG A 123 22.13 18.05 12.75
N ARG A 124 22.58 16.79 12.85
CA ARG A 124 24.00 16.41 12.77
C ARG A 124 24.17 15.06 12.07
#